data_AF-A0A5J4S7Z7-F1
#
_entry.id   AF-A0A5J4S7Z7-F1
#
_cell.length_a   1.000
_cell.length_b   1.000
_cell.length_c   1.000
_cell.angle_alpha   90.00
_cell.angle_beta   90.00
_cell.angle_gamma   90.00
#
_symmetry.space_group_name_H-M   'P 1'
#
loop_
_entity.id
_entity.type
_entity.pdbx_description
1 polymer ?
#
loop_
_entity_poly.entity_id
_entity_poly.type
_entity_poly.pdbx_seq_one_letter_code
_entity_poly.pdbx_strand_id
1 'polypeptide(L)'
;MTQIKHRQPVVVIRLYGAQFVLRQTGFGSQLENNLNRYLGFNLSVSIFNRFSTRNRVRLAQLQQTQYSLQMDNVKKTLYKEIQQAWYSALAAESKYKSSSAAVAANEETFHLTGEKFENGKATSIEYNEAKFNLMRAQSDRIQAKYEYIFRTKVLDFYKGIPIQ
;
A
#
# COMPACT_ATOMS: atom_id res chain seq x y z
N MET A 1 69.42 -10.67 -22.78
CA MET A 1 68.73 -11.19 -21.58
C MET A 1 67.96 -12.44 -21.95
N THR A 2 68.18 -13.47 -21.13
CA THR A 2 67.87 -14.90 -21.24
C THR A 2 66.40 -15.24 -21.45
N GLN A 3 66.08 -16.03 -22.48
CA GLN A 3 64.77 -16.66 -22.64
C GLN A 3 64.70 -17.95 -21.80
N ILE A 4 63.92 -17.93 -20.74
CA ILE A 4 63.69 -19.09 -19.87
C ILE A 4 62.65 -19.99 -20.55
N LYS A 5 63.13 -21.02 -21.26
CA LYS A 5 62.27 -22.06 -21.86
C LYS A 5 61.69 -22.93 -20.74
N HIS A 6 60.46 -22.63 -20.33
CA HIS A 6 59.71 -23.44 -19.38
C HIS A 6 59.51 -24.85 -19.96
N ARG A 7 60.29 -25.83 -19.47
CA ARG A 7 60.16 -27.25 -19.85
C ARG A 7 58.96 -27.83 -19.11
N GLN A 8 57.94 -28.25 -19.86
CA GLN A 8 56.80 -29.02 -19.34
C GLN A 8 57.32 -30.34 -18.74
N PRO A 9 56.83 -30.78 -17.56
CA PRO A 9 57.26 -32.03 -16.95
C PRO A 9 56.78 -33.22 -17.80
N VAL A 10 57.70 -34.09 -18.19
CA VAL A 10 57.42 -35.31 -18.93
C VAL A 10 57.60 -36.48 -17.97
N VAL A 11 56.53 -37.23 -17.71
CA VAL A 11 56.61 -38.46 -16.92
C VAL A 11 57.00 -39.60 -17.86
N VAL A 12 58.18 -40.19 -17.61
CA VAL A 12 58.70 -41.32 -18.37
C VAL A 12 58.61 -42.56 -17.50
N ILE A 13 57.78 -43.52 -17.91
CA ILE A 13 57.69 -44.83 -17.24
C ILE A 13 58.49 -45.82 -18.08
N ARG A 14 59.40 -46.56 -17.44
CA ARG A 14 60.19 -47.62 -18.10
C ARG A 14 59.68 -48.99 -17.66
N LEU A 15 59.26 -49.80 -18.63
CA LEU A 15 58.91 -51.21 -18.45
C LEU A 15 59.50 -52.00 -19.63
N TYR A 16 60.22 -53.08 -19.33
CA TYR A 16 60.78 -54.02 -20.31
C TYR A 16 61.49 -53.38 -21.52
N GLY A 17 62.37 -52.41 -21.26
CA GLY A 17 63.25 -51.83 -22.29
C GLY A 17 62.60 -50.86 -23.29
N ALA A 18 61.28 -50.69 -23.29
CA ALA A 18 60.59 -49.70 -24.12
C ALA A 18 60.33 -48.40 -23.32
N GLN A 19 60.68 -47.25 -23.90
CA GLN A 19 60.37 -45.93 -23.34
C GLN A 19 59.04 -45.42 -23.90
N PHE A 20 58.02 -45.35 -23.04
CA PHE A 20 56.79 -44.63 -23.37
C PHE A 20 56.82 -43.24 -22.73
N VAL A 21 56.73 -42.22 -23.58
CA VAL A 21 56.69 -40.81 -23.19
C VAL A 21 55.24 -40.35 -23.16
N LEU A 22 54.66 -40.21 -21.97
CA LEU A 22 53.33 -39.59 -21.81
C LEU A 22 53.51 -38.08 -21.80
N ARG A 23 53.28 -37.43 -22.95
CA ARG A 23 53.18 -35.97 -23.02
C ARG A 23 51.90 -35.54 -22.30
N GLN A 24 52.00 -35.08 -21.06
CA GLN A 24 50.93 -34.33 -20.44
C GLN A 24 50.85 -32.96 -21.13
N THR A 25 49.95 -32.83 -22.10
CA THR A 25 49.50 -31.52 -22.59
C THR A 25 48.83 -30.81 -21.42
N GLY A 26 49.42 -29.70 -20.96
CA GLY A 26 48.94 -28.97 -19.78
C GLY A 26 47.47 -28.57 -19.92
N PHE A 27 46.76 -28.53 -18.78
CA PHE A 27 45.32 -28.28 -18.66
C PHE A 27 44.84 -27.08 -19.48
N GLY A 28 45.62 -26.00 -19.55
CA GLY A 28 45.32 -24.83 -20.39
C GLY A 28 45.25 -25.14 -21.89
N SER A 29 46.14 -25.99 -22.42
CA SER A 29 46.13 -26.39 -23.84
C SER A 29 45.00 -27.35 -24.17
N GLN A 30 44.52 -28.13 -23.20
CA GLN A 30 43.35 -28.99 -23.37
C GLN A 30 42.05 -28.16 -23.39
N LEU A 31 42.01 -27.07 -22.59
CA LEU A 31 40.90 -26.12 -22.59
C LEU A 31 40.84 -25.32 -23.89
N GLU A 32 41.97 -24.79 -24.38
CA GLU A 32 42.01 -24.09 -25.68
C GLU A 32 41.64 -24.99 -26.85
N ASN A 33 42.10 -26.24 -26.88
CA ASN A 33 41.79 -27.17 -27.96
C ASN A 33 40.35 -27.71 -27.94
N ASN A 34 39.59 -27.51 -26.85
CA ASN A 34 38.17 -27.92 -26.73
C ASN A 34 37.19 -26.73 -26.72
N LEU A 35 37.65 -25.49 -26.90
CA LEU A 35 36.77 -24.32 -27.01
C LEU A 35 36.07 -24.29 -28.37
N ASN A 36 35.02 -25.11 -28.50
CA ASN A 36 34.19 -25.14 -29.68
C ASN A 36 33.25 -23.93 -29.68
N ARG A 37 33.50 -22.96 -30.56
CA ARG A 37 32.63 -21.76 -30.72
C ARG A 37 31.55 -22.07 -31.74
N TYR A 38 30.31 -22.19 -31.30
CA TYR A 38 29.16 -22.34 -32.18
C TYR A 38 28.23 -21.13 -32.08
N LEU A 39 27.75 -20.66 -33.22
CA LEU A 39 26.66 -19.70 -33.34
C LEU A 39 25.44 -20.49 -33.84
N GLY A 40 24.44 -20.67 -32.99
CA GLY A 40 23.21 -21.39 -33.31
C GLY A 40 22.01 -20.45 -33.36
N PHE A 41 21.27 -20.46 -34.46
CA PHE A 41 19.96 -19.82 -34.57
C PHE A 41 18.87 -20.90 -34.52
N ASN A 42 17.98 -20.82 -33.52
CA ASN A 42 16.87 -21.77 -33.36
C ASN A 42 15.54 -21.07 -33.68
N LEU A 43 14.87 -21.50 -34.75
CA LEU A 43 13.53 -21.04 -35.11
C LEU A 43 12.54 -22.19 -34.91
N SER A 44 11.72 -22.09 -33.86
CA SER A 44 10.67 -23.07 -33.56
C SER A 44 9.29 -22.51 -33.94
N VAL A 45 8.71 -23.04 -35.00
CA VAL A 45 7.33 -22.74 -35.42
C VAL A 45 6.51 -24.02 -35.27
N SER A 46 5.68 -24.09 -34.24
CA SER A 46 4.77 -25.23 -34.05
C SER A 46 3.63 -25.15 -35.05
N ILE A 47 3.63 -26.05 -36.06
CA ILE A 47 2.66 -26.05 -37.16
C ILE A 47 1.24 -26.43 -36.66
N PHE A 48 1.14 -27.26 -35.62
CA PHE A 48 -0.13 -27.64 -35.03
C PHE A 48 0.02 -27.95 -33.52
N ASN A 49 -0.68 -27.20 -32.67
CA ASN A 49 -0.60 -27.33 -31.21
C ASN A 49 -1.94 -27.69 -30.56
N ARG A 50 -2.79 -28.45 -31.27
CA ARG A 50 -4.12 -28.89 -30.79
C ARG A 50 -4.98 -27.74 -30.25
N PHE A 51 -5.00 -26.60 -30.95
CA PHE A 51 -5.74 -25.38 -30.58
C PHE A 51 -5.31 -24.69 -29.27
N SER A 52 -4.17 -25.07 -28.68
CA SER A 52 -3.71 -24.49 -27.41
C SER A 52 -3.52 -22.97 -27.48
N THR A 53 -2.94 -22.43 -28.56
CA THR A 53 -2.79 -20.97 -28.74
C THR A 53 -4.13 -20.27 -28.79
N ARG A 54 -5.11 -20.82 -29.52
CA ARG A 54 -6.45 -20.24 -29.64
C ARG A 54 -7.14 -20.17 -28.28
N ASN A 55 -7.02 -21.22 -27.48
CA ASN A 55 -7.59 -21.25 -26.13
C ASN A 55 -6.87 -20.26 -25.19
N ARG A 56 -5.54 -20.12 -25.28
CA ARG A 56 -4.78 -19.10 -24.52
C ARG A 56 -5.23 -17.67 -24.86
N VAL A 57 -5.43 -17.36 -26.14
CA VAL A 57 -5.94 -16.05 -26.57
C VAL A 57 -7.34 -15.80 -26.02
N ARG A 58 -8.25 -16.77 -26.10
CA ARG A 58 -9.60 -16.66 -25.52
C ARG A 58 -9.57 -16.46 -24.01
N LEU A 59 -8.72 -17.19 -23.29
CA LEU A 59 -8.54 -17.01 -21.85
C LEU A 59 -7.99 -15.60 -21.53
N ALA A 60 -7.02 -15.11 -22.29
CA ALA A 60 -6.50 -13.75 -22.14
C ALA A 60 -7.58 -12.69 -22.39
N GLN A 61 -8.46 -12.88 -23.38
CA GLN A 61 -9.62 -12.01 -23.64
C GLN A 61 -10.62 -12.03 -22.47
N LEU A 62 -10.94 -13.22 -21.93
CA LEU A 62 -11.80 -13.33 -20.74
C LEU A 62 -11.18 -12.63 -19.52
N GLN A 63 -9.88 -12.80 -19.32
CA GLN A 63 -9.14 -12.17 -18.23
C GLN A 63 -9.10 -10.64 -18.39
N GLN A 64 -8.95 -10.12 -19.62
CA GLN A 64 -9.07 -8.70 -19.91
C GLN A 64 -10.47 -8.17 -19.53
N THR A 65 -11.54 -8.85 -19.95
CA THR A 65 -12.91 -8.47 -19.58
C THR A 65 -13.11 -8.50 -18.07
N GLN A 66 -12.58 -9.51 -17.39
CA GLN A 66 -12.61 -9.59 -15.92
C GLN A 66 -11.93 -8.40 -15.26
N TYR A 67 -10.75 -8.00 -15.73
CA TYR A 67 -10.06 -6.81 -15.20
C TYR A 67 -10.81 -5.51 -15.50
N SER A 68 -11.47 -5.39 -16.66
CA SER A 68 -12.33 -4.26 -16.97
C SER A 68 -13.50 -4.16 -15.98
N LEU A 69 -14.19 -5.26 -15.71
CA LEU A 69 -15.28 -5.31 -14.74
C LEU A 69 -14.78 -5.02 -13.31
N GLN A 70 -13.60 -5.52 -12.94
CA GLN A 70 -12.99 -5.23 -11.66
C GLN A 70 -12.67 -3.74 -11.51
N MET A 71 -12.14 -3.10 -12.56
CA MET A 71 -11.90 -1.66 -12.58
C MET A 71 -13.20 -0.87 -12.37
N ASP A 72 -14.28 -1.24 -13.06
CA ASP A 72 -15.57 -0.57 -12.92
C ASP A 72 -16.17 -0.75 -11.52
N ASN A 73 -16.01 -1.93 -10.92
CA ASN A 73 -16.40 -2.16 -9.53
C ASN A 73 -15.60 -1.30 -8.56
N VAL A 74 -14.27 -1.21 -8.71
CA VAL A 74 -13.42 -0.35 -7.88
C VAL A 74 -13.83 1.12 -8.02
N LYS A 75 -14.10 1.60 -9.24
CA LYS A 75 -14.61 2.96 -9.47
C LYS A 75 -15.92 3.20 -8.73
N LYS A 76 -16.89 2.28 -8.84
CA LYS A 76 -18.19 2.39 -8.15
C LYS A 76 -18.03 2.40 -6.64
N THR A 77 -17.17 1.54 -6.09
CA THR A 77 -16.86 1.52 -4.66
C THR A 77 -16.26 2.85 -4.22
N LEU A 78 -15.27 3.38 -4.95
CA LEU A 78 -14.68 4.68 -4.66
C LEU A 78 -15.73 5.80 -4.66
N TYR A 79 -16.60 5.86 -5.67
CA TYR A 79 -17.69 6.85 -5.70
C TYR A 79 -18.60 6.75 -4.48
N LYS A 80 -18.97 5.52 -4.07
CA LYS A 80 -19.79 5.30 -2.88
C LYS A 80 -19.07 5.74 -1.59
N GLU A 81 -17.78 5.45 -1.46
CA GLU A 81 -16.98 5.88 -0.31
C GLU A 81 -16.89 7.40 -0.21
N ILE A 82 -16.67 8.09 -1.34
CA ILE A 82 -16.65 9.56 -1.41
C ILE A 82 -18.00 10.14 -1.00
N GLN A 83 -19.10 9.59 -1.51
CA GLN A 83 -20.45 10.03 -1.14
C GLN A 83 -20.69 9.83 0.36
N GLN A 84 -20.32 8.67 0.90
CA GLN A 84 -20.45 8.38 2.33
C GLN A 84 -19.62 9.35 3.18
N ALA A 85 -18.38 9.63 2.77
CA ALA A 85 -17.52 10.61 3.45
C ALA A 85 -18.13 12.01 3.43
N TRP A 86 -18.72 12.43 2.30
CA TRP A 86 -19.41 13.71 2.18
C TRP A 86 -20.61 13.81 3.13
N TYR A 87 -21.49 12.82 3.16
CA TYR A 87 -22.62 12.79 4.09
C TYR A 87 -22.17 12.77 5.55
N SER A 88 -21.10 12.04 5.86
CA SER A 88 -20.52 12.02 7.22
C SER A 88 -19.95 13.38 7.63
N ALA A 89 -19.29 14.11 6.71
CA ALA A 89 -18.79 15.45 6.98
C ALA A 89 -19.94 16.45 7.19
N LEU A 90 -20.98 16.40 6.35
CA LEU A 90 -22.17 17.24 6.49
C LEU A 90 -22.91 16.97 7.82
N ALA A 91 -23.06 15.70 8.19
CA ALA A 91 -23.67 15.33 9.47
C ALA A 91 -22.83 15.84 10.66
N ALA A 92 -21.50 15.74 10.58
CA ALA A 92 -20.61 16.23 11.63
C ALA A 92 -20.65 17.77 11.74
N GLU A 93 -20.76 18.50 10.62
CA GLU A 93 -20.96 19.94 10.62
C GLU A 93 -22.27 20.32 11.34
N SER A 94 -23.37 19.65 10.98
CA SER A 94 -24.67 19.86 11.61
C SER A 94 -24.63 19.57 13.11
N LYS A 95 -23.97 18.48 13.52
CA LYS A 95 -23.77 18.13 14.93
C LYS A 95 -22.97 19.20 15.67
N TYR A 96 -21.93 19.77 15.05
CA TYR A 96 -21.16 20.86 15.64
C TYR A 96 -21.97 22.16 15.80
N LYS A 97 -22.80 22.51 14.81
CA LYS A 97 -23.70 23.67 14.89
C LYS A 97 -24.74 23.49 16.00
N SER A 98 -25.41 22.35 16.03
CA SER A 98 -26.44 22.04 17.04
C SER A 98 -25.86 21.96 18.46
N SER A 99 -24.70 21.34 18.64
CA SER A 99 -24.02 21.32 19.95
C SER A 99 -23.53 22.71 20.39
N SER A 100 -23.14 23.58 19.45
CA SER A 100 -22.81 24.97 19.76
C SER A 100 -24.02 25.77 20.22
N ALA A 101 -25.19 25.57 19.58
CA ALA A 101 -26.45 26.16 20.03
C ALA A 101 -26.88 25.63 21.41
N ALA A 102 -26.68 24.33 21.67
CA ALA A 102 -26.95 23.73 22.98
C ALA A 102 -26.06 24.32 24.09
N VAL A 103 -24.78 24.60 23.80
CA VAL A 103 -23.91 25.31 24.75
C VAL A 103 -24.46 26.70 25.07
N ALA A 104 -24.79 27.50 24.06
CA ALA A 104 -25.34 28.84 24.28
C ALA A 104 -26.63 28.83 25.12
N ALA A 105 -27.53 27.87 24.86
CA ALA A 105 -28.75 27.72 25.65
C ALA A 105 -28.48 27.30 27.11
N ASN A 106 -27.52 26.41 27.34
CA ASN A 106 -27.14 25.99 28.69
C ASN A 106 -26.35 27.06 29.44
N GLU A 107 -25.59 27.90 28.74
CA GLU A 107 -24.92 29.08 29.32
C GLU A 107 -25.95 30.05 29.88
N GLU A 108 -26.99 30.38 29.10
CA GLU A 108 -28.08 31.24 29.55
C GLU A 108 -28.88 30.60 30.71
N THR A 109 -29.14 29.30 30.62
CA THR A 109 -29.83 28.56 31.70
C THR A 109 -29.04 28.59 33.01
N PHE A 110 -27.72 28.40 32.92
CA PHE A 110 -26.83 28.49 34.07
C PHE A 110 -26.78 29.90 34.65
N HIS A 111 -26.72 30.92 33.80
CA HIS A 111 -26.75 32.32 34.22
C HIS A 111 -28.05 32.66 34.98
N LEU A 112 -29.21 32.37 34.40
CA LEU A 112 -30.51 32.61 35.03
C LEU A 112 -30.70 31.82 36.33
N THR A 113 -30.20 30.58 36.38
CA THR A 113 -30.27 29.77 37.61
C THR A 113 -29.32 30.31 38.68
N GLY A 114 -28.16 30.85 38.28
CA GLY A 114 -27.24 31.57 39.14
C GLY A 114 -27.90 32.77 39.81
N GLU A 115 -28.53 33.65 39.02
CA GLU A 115 -29.27 34.81 39.56
C GLU A 115 -30.40 34.37 40.51
N LYS A 116 -31.14 33.33 40.16
CA LYS A 116 -32.20 32.80 41.05
C LYS A 116 -31.62 32.27 42.35
N PHE A 117 -30.49 31.57 42.30
CA PHE A 117 -29.82 31.02 43.48
C PHE A 117 -29.33 32.13 44.41
N GLU A 118 -28.69 33.17 43.85
CA GLU A 118 -28.24 34.36 44.61
C GLU A 118 -29.40 35.10 45.29
N ASN A 119 -30.55 35.15 44.62
CA ASN A 119 -31.78 35.72 45.18
C ASN A 119 -32.57 34.76 46.10
N GLY A 120 -32.02 33.57 46.42
CA GLY A 120 -32.68 32.57 47.27
C GLY A 120 -33.91 31.90 46.65
N LYS A 121 -34.12 32.06 45.34
CA LYS A 121 -35.25 31.53 44.56
C LYS A 121 -34.96 30.18 43.89
N ALA A 122 -33.71 29.73 43.88
CA ALA A 122 -33.31 28.40 43.43
C ALA A 122 -32.51 27.70 44.53
N THR A 123 -32.55 26.37 44.52
CA THR A 123 -31.82 25.51 45.45
C THR A 123 -30.39 25.26 44.96
N SER A 124 -29.50 24.83 45.88
CA SER A 124 -28.14 24.40 45.52
C SER A 124 -28.14 23.22 44.54
N ILE A 125 -29.17 22.37 44.58
CA ILE A 125 -29.33 21.25 43.66
C ILE A 125 -29.57 21.75 42.23
N GLU A 126 -30.54 22.65 42.03
CA GLU A 126 -30.84 23.24 40.72
C GLU A 126 -29.65 24.00 40.13
N TYR A 127 -28.93 24.75 40.96
CA TYR A 127 -27.70 25.44 40.53
C TYR A 127 -26.62 24.46 40.04
N ASN A 128 -26.37 23.40 40.81
CA ASN A 128 -25.38 22.38 40.43
C ASN A 128 -25.82 21.57 39.21
N GLU A 129 -27.12 21.32 39.03
CA GLU A 129 -27.68 20.67 37.84
C GLU A 129 -27.46 21.53 36.60
N ALA A 130 -27.78 22.83 36.66
CA ALA A 130 -27.56 23.76 35.55
C ALA A 130 -26.06 23.85 35.18
N LYS A 131 -25.18 23.92 36.19
CA LYS A 131 -23.72 23.89 35.99
C LYS A 131 -23.26 22.60 35.29
N PHE A 132 -23.76 21.45 35.75
CA PHE A 132 -23.41 20.16 35.18
C PHE A 132 -23.91 20.00 33.73
N ASN A 133 -25.12 20.46 33.44
CA ASN A 133 -25.69 20.46 32.09
C ASN A 133 -24.87 21.34 31.14
N LEU A 134 -24.42 22.52 31.59
CA LEU A 134 -23.50 23.36 30.83
C LEU A 134 -22.18 22.64 30.54
N MET A 135 -21.55 22.05 31.56
CA MET A 135 -20.29 21.31 31.37
C MET A 135 -20.43 20.13 30.41
N ARG A 136 -21.57 19.41 30.46
CA ARG A 136 -21.89 18.34 29.51
C ARG A 136 -22.02 18.88 28.09
N ALA A 137 -22.81 19.93 27.88
CA ALA A 137 -23.00 20.54 26.56
C ALA A 137 -21.66 21.03 25.97
N GLN A 138 -20.80 21.63 26.79
CA GLN A 138 -19.46 22.06 26.37
C GLN A 138 -18.58 20.87 25.95
N SER A 139 -18.63 19.78 26.70
CA SER A 139 -17.92 18.54 26.38
C SER A 139 -18.40 17.93 25.05
N ASP A 140 -19.73 17.88 24.84
CA ASP A 140 -20.34 17.36 23.62
C ASP A 140 -19.97 18.22 22.40
N ARG A 141 -19.94 19.55 22.56
CA ARG A 141 -19.49 20.49 21.51
C ARG A 141 -18.02 20.27 21.14
N ILE A 142 -17.15 20.05 22.12
CA ILE A 142 -15.73 19.77 21.87
C ILE A 142 -15.57 18.48 21.06
N GLN A 143 -16.26 17.42 21.46
CA GLN A 143 -16.25 16.15 20.71
C GLN A 143 -16.76 16.35 19.28
N ALA A 144 -17.89 17.04 19.11
CA ALA A 144 -18.46 17.34 17.79
C ALA A 144 -17.53 18.20 16.92
N LYS A 145 -16.79 19.14 17.51
CA LYS A 145 -15.80 19.97 16.80
C LYS A 145 -14.68 19.11 16.22
N TYR A 146 -14.10 18.22 17.02
CA TYR A 146 -13.02 17.35 16.55
C TYR A 146 -13.51 16.33 15.53
N GLU A 147 -14.71 15.79 15.71
CA GLU A 147 -15.35 14.93 14.72
C GLU A 147 -15.53 15.66 13.38
N TYR A 148 -16.04 16.90 13.39
CA TYR A 148 -16.21 17.71 12.18
C TYR A 148 -14.88 17.97 11.46
N ILE A 149 -13.84 18.37 12.21
CA ILE A 149 -12.50 18.59 11.64
C ILE A 149 -11.97 17.31 10.99
N PHE A 150 -12.06 16.18 11.69
CA PHE A 150 -11.60 14.90 11.19
C PHE A 150 -12.33 14.47 9.91
N ARG A 151 -13.67 14.52 9.90
CA ARG A 151 -14.48 14.13 8.73
C ARG A 151 -14.20 15.02 7.52
N THR A 152 -13.96 16.31 7.75
CA THR A 152 -13.58 17.25 6.68
C THR A 152 -12.22 16.87 6.08
N LYS A 153 -11.22 16.55 6.92
CA LYS A 153 -9.88 16.12 6.46
C LYS A 153 -9.92 14.80 5.68
N VAL A 154 -10.77 13.85 6.08
CA VAL A 154 -11.01 12.62 5.32
C VAL A 154 -11.58 12.94 3.93
N LEU A 155 -12.53 13.86 3.84
CA LEU A 155 -13.09 14.28 2.55
C LEU A 155 -12.03 14.96 1.66
N ASP A 156 -11.14 15.77 2.23
CA ASP A 156 -10.04 16.41 1.50
C ASP A 156 -9.02 15.39 0.95
N PHE A 157 -8.74 14.34 1.71
CA PHE A 157 -7.92 13.22 1.24
C PHE A 157 -8.50 12.57 -0.02
N TYR A 158 -9.81 12.30 -0.05
CA TYR A 158 -10.48 11.74 -1.23
C TYR A 158 -10.51 12.70 -2.43
N LYS A 159 -10.38 14.02 -2.21
CA LYS A 159 -10.26 15.04 -3.28
C LYS A 159 -8.84 15.15 -3.84
N GLY A 160 -7.86 14.44 -3.28
CA GLY A 160 -6.45 14.51 -3.68
C GLY A 160 -5.71 15.73 -3.13
N ILE A 161 -6.25 16.40 -2.10
CA ILE A 161 -5.56 17.50 -1.41
C ILE A 161 -4.69 16.89 -0.29
N PRO A 162 -3.38 17.20 -0.23
CA PRO A 162 -2.50 16.64 0.79
C PRO A 162 -2.93 17.07 2.20
N ILE A 163 -2.89 16.12 3.13
CA ILE A 163 -3.25 16.33 4.53
C ILE A 163 -2.15 17.16 5.20
N GLN A 164 -2.46 18.41 5.56
CA GLN A 164 -1.66 19.24 6.48
C GLN A 164 -2.31 19.26 7.86
#